data_AF-A0A402AIY0-F1
#
_entry.id   AF-A0A402AIY0-F1
#
_cell.length_a   1.000
_cell.length_b   1.000
_cell.length_c   1.000
_cell.angle_alpha   90.00
_cell.angle_beta   90.00
_cell.angle_gamma   90.00
#
_symmetry.space_group_name_H-M   'P 1'
#
loop_
_entity.id
_entity.type
_entity.pdbx_description
1 polymer ?
#
loop_
_entity_poly.entity_id
_entity_poly.type
_entity_poly.pdbx_seq_one_letter_code
_entity_poly.pdbx_strand_id
1 'polypeptide(L)'
;MNIDEQFEHFLAGLGVEMERPEDRHYSSDSIPEISIFQASRDHYGVFYRLDIIDQKPELRIMVPVNKGDAKMDIYLVRLSERTPLNESFTRMSIYEGSGAYEQGRDATLQHLLYAAAEMMKQLFWAGDVQSQVFPPEIEVYPILVQTERSMGKKKSR
;
A
#
# COMPACT_ATOMS: atom_id res chain seq x y z
N MET A 1 6.24 19.81 20.95
CA MET A 1 5.03 19.17 20.41
C MET A 1 5.42 18.54 19.09
N ASN A 2 5.58 17.22 19.09
CA ASN A 2 6.06 16.45 17.95
C ASN A 2 4.95 16.39 16.88
N ILE A 3 5.33 16.29 15.61
CA ILE A 3 4.38 16.22 14.48
C ILE A 3 3.49 14.98 14.59
N ASP A 4 4.02 13.90 15.18
CA ASP A 4 3.29 12.67 15.47
C ASP A 4 2.14 12.91 16.47
N GLU A 5 2.39 13.70 17.52
CA GLU A 5 1.38 14.06 18.53
C GLU A 5 0.26 14.94 17.92
N GLN A 6 0.62 15.82 16.98
CA GLN A 6 -0.36 16.66 16.28
C GLN A 6 -1.23 15.84 15.34
N PHE A 7 -0.65 14.84 14.69
CA PHE A 7 -1.36 13.95 13.78
C PHE A 7 -2.29 13.00 14.53
N GLU A 8 -1.86 12.41 15.66
CA GLU A 8 -2.71 11.58 16.50
C GLU A 8 -3.91 12.36 17.07
N HIS A 9 -3.68 13.59 17.53
CA HIS A 9 -4.76 14.43 18.04
C HIS A 9 -5.77 14.82 16.95
N PHE A 10 -5.29 15.05 15.73
CA PHE A 10 -6.15 15.30 14.57
C PHE A 10 -7.03 14.09 14.22
N LEU A 11 -6.45 12.89 14.21
CA LEU A 11 -7.17 11.64 13.93
C LEU A 11 -8.18 11.28 15.04
N ALA A 12 -7.83 11.49 16.30
CA ALA A 12 -8.74 11.31 17.42
C ALA A 12 -9.95 12.25 17.34
N GLY A 13 -9.74 13.51 16.90
CA GLY A 13 -10.82 14.48 16.67
C GLY A 13 -11.80 14.09 15.55
N LEU A 14 -11.40 13.18 14.67
CA LEU A 14 -12.24 12.63 13.59
C LEU A 14 -12.95 11.32 13.98
N GLY A 15 -12.81 10.88 15.23
CA GLY A 15 -13.43 9.64 15.73
C GLY A 15 -12.74 8.37 15.22
N VAL A 16 -11.49 8.48 14.77
CA VAL A 16 -10.70 7.34 14.30
C VAL A 16 -9.93 6.74 15.48
N GLU A 17 -10.26 5.51 15.86
CA GLU A 17 -9.44 4.73 16.80
C GLU A 17 -8.31 4.06 16.03
N MET A 18 -7.06 4.37 16.42
CA MET A 18 -5.88 3.72 15.86
C MET A 18 -5.79 2.29 16.41
N GLU A 19 -5.91 1.29 15.53
CA GLU A 19 -5.71 -0.11 15.90
C GLU A 19 -4.24 -0.31 16.34
N ARG A 20 -4.05 -0.81 17.57
CA ARG A 20 -2.70 -1.03 18.12
C ARG A 20 -2.01 -2.17 17.36
N PRO A 21 -0.66 -2.15 17.22
CA PRO A 21 0.07 -3.03 16.31
C PRO A 21 0.04 -4.53 16.66
N GLU A 22 -0.58 -4.93 17.76
CA GLU A 22 -0.37 -6.24 18.39
C GLU A 22 -1.11 -7.40 17.69
N ASP A 23 -2.00 -7.13 16.72
CA ASP A 23 -2.87 -8.16 16.11
C ASP A 23 -2.60 -8.50 14.63
N ARG A 24 -1.48 -8.07 14.03
CA ARG A 24 -1.19 -8.37 12.61
C ARG A 24 0.07 -9.21 12.43
N HIS A 25 -0.12 -10.43 11.89
CA HIS A 25 0.93 -11.29 11.32
C HIS A 25 1.52 -10.71 10.00
N TYR A 26 1.85 -9.42 9.99
CA TYR A 26 2.68 -8.81 8.96
C TYR A 26 3.98 -8.36 9.62
N SER A 27 4.97 -9.24 9.56
CA SER A 27 6.34 -8.98 9.98
C SER A 27 7.00 -8.02 8.98
N SER A 28 6.70 -6.74 9.10
CA SER A 28 7.57 -5.68 8.61
C SER A 28 7.40 -4.50 9.55
N ASP A 29 8.10 -4.59 10.68
CA ASP A 29 8.34 -3.45 11.58
C ASP A 29 9.28 -2.40 10.93
N SER A 30 9.60 -2.57 9.64
CA SER A 30 10.47 -1.69 8.88
C SER A 30 9.76 -0.38 8.56
N ILE A 31 10.33 0.72 9.05
CA ILE A 31 9.86 2.08 8.76
C ILE A 31 10.12 2.36 7.27
N PRO A 32 9.13 2.84 6.50
CA PRO A 32 9.32 3.15 5.09
C PRO A 32 10.34 4.27 4.90
N GLU A 33 11.25 4.09 3.93
CA GLU A 33 12.26 5.08 3.53
C GLU A 33 11.59 6.29 2.87
N ILE A 34 10.59 6.03 2.03
CA ILE A 34 9.74 7.02 1.36
C ILE A 34 8.29 6.55 1.51
N SER A 35 7.38 7.46 1.85
CA SER A 35 5.93 7.20 1.89
C SER A 35 5.16 8.34 1.22
N ILE A 36 4.23 7.98 0.33
CA ILE A 36 3.43 8.94 -0.45
C ILE A 36 1.97 8.51 -0.44
N PHE A 37 1.09 9.43 -0.06
CA PHE A 37 -0.37 9.22 -0.08
C PHE A 37 -1.00 9.97 -1.24
N GLN A 38 -1.87 9.29 -1.99
CA GLN A 38 -2.55 9.85 -3.16
C GLN A 38 -4.00 9.39 -3.25
N ALA A 39 -4.92 10.31 -3.52
CA ALA A 39 -6.26 9.95 -3.95
C ALA A 39 -6.24 9.49 -5.42
N SER A 40 -7.03 8.49 -5.75
CA SER A 40 -7.22 8.05 -7.13
C SER A 40 -7.95 9.12 -7.94
N ARG A 41 -7.52 9.31 -9.19
CA ARG A 41 -8.21 10.17 -10.16
C ARG A 41 -9.30 9.41 -10.93
N ASP A 42 -9.11 8.11 -11.11
CA ASP A 42 -9.94 7.28 -11.99
C ASP A 42 -10.95 6.40 -11.23
N HIS A 43 -10.72 6.18 -9.93
CA HIS A 43 -11.52 5.28 -9.11
C HIS A 43 -12.08 6.02 -7.89
N TYR A 44 -13.39 6.25 -7.87
CA TYR A 44 -14.04 7.04 -6.83
C TYR A 44 -13.80 6.46 -5.43
N GLY A 45 -13.31 7.31 -4.51
CA GLY A 45 -13.08 6.96 -3.11
C GLY A 45 -11.89 6.03 -2.87
N VAL A 46 -11.13 5.64 -3.90
CA VAL A 46 -9.92 4.85 -3.75
C VAL A 46 -8.75 5.73 -3.35
N PHE A 47 -7.95 5.25 -2.40
CA PHE A 47 -6.69 5.86 -2.00
C PHE A 47 -5.53 4.91 -2.24
N TYR A 48 -4.37 5.49 -2.55
CA TYR A 48 -3.11 4.79 -2.73
C TYR A 48 -2.12 5.27 -1.68
N ARG A 49 -1.38 4.33 -1.10
CA ARG A 49 -0.18 4.62 -0.33
C ARG A 49 0.98 3.88 -0.99
N LEU A 50 1.98 4.63 -1.41
CA LEU A 50 3.18 4.14 -2.06
C LEU A 50 4.27 4.19 -1.00
N ASP A 51 4.98 3.10 -0.81
CA ASP A 51 6.08 3.03 0.15
C ASP A 51 7.32 2.42 -0.50
N ILE A 52 8.51 2.82 -0.05
CA ILE A 52 9.73 2.03 -0.22
C ILE A 52 10.04 1.41 1.14
N ILE A 53 9.94 0.09 1.24
CA ILE A 53 10.23 -0.67 2.46
C ILE A 53 11.27 -1.71 2.12
N ASP A 54 12.35 -1.76 2.91
CA ASP A 54 13.49 -2.64 2.68
C ASP A 54 13.99 -2.56 1.22
N GLN A 55 14.10 -1.34 0.69
CA GLN A 55 14.54 -1.04 -0.68
C GLN A 55 13.63 -1.63 -1.78
N LYS A 56 12.39 -1.99 -1.46
CA LYS A 56 11.40 -2.50 -2.42
C LYS A 56 10.20 -1.56 -2.52
N PRO A 57 9.68 -1.29 -3.73
CA PRO A 57 8.47 -0.52 -3.89
C PRO A 57 7.24 -1.35 -3.50
N GLU A 58 6.38 -0.78 -2.65
CA GLU A 58 5.10 -1.34 -2.27
C GLU A 58 3.97 -0.37 -2.62
N LEU A 59 2.83 -0.92 -3.03
CA LEU A 59 1.60 -0.16 -3.24
C LEU A 59 0.49 -0.73 -2.38
N ARG A 60 -0.03 0.05 -1.45
CA ARG A 60 -1.28 -0.25 -0.75
C ARG A 60 -2.44 0.45 -1.46
N ILE A 61 -3.48 -0.31 -1.78
CA ILE A 61 -4.70 0.19 -2.43
C ILE A 61 -5.84 0.04 -1.42
N MET A 62 -6.47 1.16 -1.09
CA MET A 62 -7.59 1.25 -0.17
C MET A 62 -8.86 1.47 -1.00
N VAL A 63 -9.74 0.47 -1.03
CA VAL A 63 -10.95 0.46 -1.87
C VAL A 63 -12.19 0.58 -0.98
N PRO A 64 -13.10 1.55 -1.22
CA PRO A 64 -14.30 1.68 -0.43
C PRO A 64 -15.25 0.50 -0.66
N VAL A 65 -15.83 -0.04 0.40
CA VAL A 65 -16.88 -1.07 0.30
C VAL A 65 -18.25 -0.44 0.49
N ASN A 66 -19.23 -0.84 -0.35
CA ASN A 66 -20.60 -0.30 -0.37
C ASN A 66 -21.46 -0.66 0.87
N LYS A 67 -20.87 -1.06 1.99
CA LYS A 67 -21.58 -1.63 3.15
C LYS A 67 -21.61 -0.67 4.33
N GLY A 68 -22.51 0.33 4.25
CA GLY A 68 -23.24 0.93 5.37
C GLY A 68 -22.48 1.79 6.39
N ASP A 69 -21.18 1.58 6.58
CA ASP A 69 -20.27 2.41 7.36
C ASP A 69 -19.01 2.61 6.52
N ALA A 70 -18.28 3.71 6.70
CA ALA A 70 -17.06 4.03 5.94
C ALA A 70 -15.97 2.96 6.13
N LYS A 71 -16.06 1.88 5.37
CA LYS A 71 -15.21 0.69 5.44
C LYS A 71 -14.41 0.60 4.16
N MET A 72 -13.16 0.16 4.31
CA MET A 72 -12.20 0.03 3.21
C MET A 72 -11.66 -1.39 3.20
N ASP A 73 -11.60 -1.99 2.01
CA ASP A 73 -10.73 -3.13 1.78
C ASP A 73 -9.32 -2.60 1.47
N ILE A 74 -8.29 -3.27 2.00
CA ILE A 74 -6.89 -2.91 1.80
C ILE A 74 -6.17 -4.06 1.13
N TYR A 75 -5.57 -3.77 -0.03
CA TYR A 75 -4.74 -4.69 -0.80
C TYR A 75 -3.31 -4.18 -0.80
N LEU A 76 -2.35 -5.07 -0.55
CA LEU A 76 -0.94 -4.84 -0.78
C LEU A 76 -0.58 -5.41 -2.15
N VAL A 77 -0.02 -4.56 -3.00
CA VAL A 77 0.48 -4.91 -4.33
C VAL A 77 1.99 -4.77 -4.30
N ARG A 78 2.67 -5.83 -4.74
CA ARG A 78 4.12 -5.87 -4.94
C ARG A 78 4.41 -6.24 -6.38
N LEU A 79 5.52 -5.77 -6.91
CA LEU A 79 6.01 -6.27 -8.18
C LEU A 79 6.55 -7.70 -7.98
N SER A 80 6.27 -8.59 -8.92
CA SER A 80 6.81 -9.96 -8.91
C SER A 80 8.34 -9.94 -8.83
N GLU A 81 8.94 -10.90 -8.12
CA GLU A 81 10.41 -11.05 -8.07
C GLU A 81 11.07 -11.24 -9.45
N ARG A 82 10.29 -11.53 -10.50
CA ARG A 82 10.78 -11.60 -11.89
C ARG A 82 11.00 -10.23 -12.54
N THR A 83 10.54 -9.14 -11.93
CA THR A 83 10.68 -7.79 -12.47
C THR A 83 12.12 -7.28 -12.34
N PRO A 84 12.69 -6.61 -13.36
CA PRO A 84 13.99 -5.96 -13.21
C PRO A 84 13.94 -4.71 -12.31
N LEU A 85 12.74 -4.20 -12.00
CA LEU A 85 12.58 -2.99 -11.19
C LEU A 85 13.03 -3.21 -9.74
N ASN A 86 12.70 -4.34 -9.13
CA ASN A 86 13.11 -4.63 -7.74
C ASN A 86 14.63 -4.54 -7.58
N GLU A 87 15.37 -5.15 -8.50
CA GLU A 87 16.84 -5.09 -8.51
C GLU A 87 17.36 -3.66 -8.70
N SER A 88 16.66 -2.85 -9.50
CA SER A 88 17.05 -1.45 -9.74
C SER A 88 16.97 -0.61 -8.46
N PHE A 89 15.90 -0.75 -7.66
CA PHE A 89 15.79 -0.07 -6.37
C PHE A 89 16.91 -0.51 -5.40
N THR A 90 17.15 -1.82 -5.29
CA THR A 90 18.23 -2.37 -4.45
C THR A 90 19.63 -1.93 -4.90
N ARG A 91 19.87 -1.79 -6.21
CA ARG A 91 21.18 -1.32 -6.70
C ARG A 91 21.37 0.17 -6.47
N MET A 92 20.31 0.97 -6.57
CA MET A 92 20.38 2.41 -6.34
C MET A 92 20.59 2.78 -4.87
N SER A 93 20.06 1.98 -3.94
CA SER A 93 20.22 2.20 -2.49
C SER A 93 21.66 1.98 -2.02
N ILE A 94 22.39 1.02 -2.61
CA ILE A 94 23.77 0.67 -2.23
C ILE A 94 24.85 1.41 -3.04
N TYR A 95 24.45 2.11 -4.11
CA TYR A 95 25.40 2.82 -4.96
C TYR A 95 25.82 4.14 -4.32
N GLU A 96 27.13 4.28 -4.06
CA GLU A 96 27.76 5.51 -3.59
C GLU A 96 28.21 6.35 -4.78
N GLY A 97 27.51 7.45 -5.03
CA GLY A 97 27.81 8.37 -6.12
C GLY A 97 28.63 9.58 -5.70
N SER A 98 28.74 10.54 -6.63
CA SER A 98 29.29 11.87 -6.31
C SER A 98 28.35 12.66 -5.39
N GLY A 99 28.84 13.72 -4.75
CA GLY A 99 27.99 14.58 -3.92
C GLY A 99 26.77 15.16 -4.65
N ALA A 100 26.90 15.47 -5.95
CA ALA A 100 25.78 15.93 -6.78
C ALA A 100 24.75 14.82 -7.05
N TYR A 101 25.20 13.57 -7.16
CA TYR A 101 24.31 12.42 -7.29
C TYR A 101 23.51 12.19 -6.00
N GLU A 102 24.19 12.17 -4.85
CA GLU A 102 23.53 11.94 -3.55
C GLU A 102 22.45 12.98 -3.26
N GLN A 103 22.70 14.25 -3.62
CA GLN A 103 21.70 15.33 -3.50
C GLN A 103 20.43 15.08 -4.32
N GLY A 104 20.55 14.41 -5.47
CA GLY A 104 19.43 14.12 -6.37
C GLY A 104 18.82 12.73 -6.17
N ARG A 105 19.46 11.85 -5.38
CA ARG A 105 19.08 10.44 -5.27
C ARG A 105 17.67 10.25 -4.72
N ASP A 106 17.34 10.94 -3.63
CA ASP A 106 16.03 10.79 -2.98
C ASP A 106 14.87 11.25 -3.88
N ALA A 107 15.04 12.40 -4.55
CA ALA A 107 14.04 12.88 -5.52
C ALA A 107 13.89 11.91 -6.71
N THR A 108 14.99 11.33 -7.17
CA THR A 108 14.98 10.33 -8.24
C THR A 108 14.25 9.06 -7.79
N LEU A 109 14.51 8.57 -6.57
CA LEU A 109 13.82 7.42 -5.99
C LEU A 109 12.31 7.68 -5.84
N GLN A 110 11.91 8.88 -5.43
CA GLN A 110 10.48 9.25 -5.37
C GLN A 110 9.82 9.18 -6.76
N HIS A 111 10.47 9.71 -7.80
CA HIS A 111 9.96 9.62 -9.16
C HIS A 111 9.92 8.20 -9.72
N LEU A 112 10.92 7.37 -9.37
CA LEU A 112 10.91 5.96 -9.73
C LEU A 112 9.79 5.20 -9.01
N LEU A 113 9.54 5.51 -7.74
CA LEU A 113 8.41 4.96 -6.97
C LEU A 113 7.08 5.31 -7.63
N TYR A 114 6.90 6.55 -8.11
CA TYR A 114 5.72 6.91 -8.88
C TYR A 114 5.57 6.07 -10.15
N ALA A 115 6.64 5.92 -10.93
CA ALA A 115 6.60 5.13 -12.16
C ALA A 115 6.25 3.66 -11.88
N ALA A 116 6.86 3.05 -10.87
CA ALA A 116 6.57 1.68 -10.43
C ALA A 116 5.11 1.56 -9.95
N ALA A 117 4.63 2.53 -9.19
CA ALA A 117 3.26 2.53 -8.69
C ALA A 117 2.23 2.68 -9.81
N GLU A 118 2.46 3.50 -10.82
CA GLU A 118 1.55 3.59 -11.97
C GLU A 118 1.43 2.24 -12.70
N MET A 119 2.54 1.52 -12.86
CA MET A 119 2.52 0.17 -13.41
C MET A 119 1.71 -0.79 -12.52
N MET A 120 1.97 -0.79 -11.21
CA MET A 120 1.24 -1.63 -10.26
C MET A 120 -0.26 -1.32 -10.24
N LYS A 121 -0.66 -0.04 -10.29
CA LYS A 121 -2.06 0.39 -10.37
C LYS A 121 -2.72 -0.17 -11.64
N GLN A 122 -2.08 0.03 -12.81
CA GLN A 122 -2.63 -0.45 -14.08
C GLN A 122 -2.82 -1.97 -14.08
N LEU A 123 -1.84 -2.73 -13.59
CA LEU A 123 -1.90 -4.19 -13.52
C LEU A 123 -2.96 -4.67 -12.51
N PHE A 124 -3.08 -3.99 -11.36
CA PHE A 124 -4.12 -4.30 -10.37
C PHE A 124 -5.53 -4.12 -10.97
N TRP A 125 -5.77 -3.00 -11.64
CA TRP A 125 -7.08 -2.70 -12.24
C TRP A 125 -7.36 -3.48 -13.53
N ALA A 126 -6.33 -4.02 -14.19
CA ALA A 126 -6.48 -4.96 -15.30
C ALA A 126 -6.84 -6.39 -14.83
N GLY A 127 -6.56 -6.72 -13.56
CA GLY A 127 -6.96 -7.98 -12.95
C GLY A 127 -8.41 -8.00 -12.47
N ASP A 128 -8.78 -9.10 -11.83
CA ASP A 128 -10.10 -9.27 -11.19
C ASP A 128 -9.94 -9.37 -9.67
N VAL A 129 -10.33 -8.28 -9.00
CA VAL A 129 -10.29 -8.16 -7.54
C VAL A 129 -11.22 -9.17 -6.87
N GLN A 130 -12.33 -9.56 -7.50
CA GLN A 130 -13.29 -10.49 -6.88
C GLN A 130 -12.78 -11.92 -6.88
N SER A 131 -12.21 -12.37 -8.01
CA SER A 131 -11.62 -13.71 -8.11
C SER A 131 -10.17 -13.78 -7.63
N GLN A 132 -9.55 -12.64 -7.28
CA GLN A 132 -8.14 -12.50 -6.90
C GLN A 132 -7.19 -13.03 -7.99
N VAL A 133 -7.53 -12.76 -9.26
CA VAL A 133 -6.74 -13.17 -10.42
C VAL A 133 -6.10 -11.93 -11.04
N PHE A 134 -4.77 -11.87 -11.02
CA PHE A 134 -4.01 -10.71 -11.48
C PHE A 134 -2.94 -11.11 -12.51
N PRO A 135 -2.46 -10.15 -13.34
CA PRO A 135 -1.31 -10.38 -14.20
C PRO A 135 -0.07 -10.85 -13.42
N PRO A 136 0.76 -11.75 -13.99
CA PRO A 136 1.89 -12.37 -13.29
C PRO A 136 3.01 -11.40 -12.91
N GLU A 137 2.98 -10.17 -13.41
CA GLU A 137 3.94 -9.11 -13.10
C GLU A 137 3.74 -8.52 -11.69
N ILE A 138 2.59 -8.76 -11.05
CA ILE A 138 2.31 -8.33 -9.68
C ILE A 138 1.86 -9.48 -8.78
N GLU A 139 2.13 -9.31 -7.50
CA GLU A 139 1.63 -10.14 -6.42
C GLU A 139 0.69 -9.28 -5.57
N VAL A 140 -0.53 -9.77 -5.35
CA VAL A 140 -1.56 -9.03 -4.61
C VAL A 140 -1.95 -9.82 -3.36
N TYR A 141 -1.88 -9.15 -2.22
CA TYR A 141 -2.21 -9.71 -0.92
C TYR A 141 -3.36 -8.93 -0.29
N PRO A 142 -4.48 -9.58 0.04
CA PRO A 142 -5.52 -8.96 0.86
C PRO A 142 -4.99 -8.77 2.29
N ILE A 143 -4.85 -7.52 2.73
CA ILE A 143 -4.42 -7.18 4.10
C ILE A 143 -5.64 -7.13 5.03
N LEU A 144 -6.68 -6.45 4.56
CA LEU A 144 -7.94 -6.30 5.27
C LEU A 144 -9.04 -6.38 4.23
N VAL A 145 -9.69 -7.54 4.12
CA VAL A 145 -10.84 -7.73 3.22
C VAL A 145 -11.99 -8.26 4.03
N GLN A 146 -13.14 -7.60 3.95
CA GLN A 146 -14.32 -8.02 4.72
C GLN A 146 -15.03 -9.19 4.03
N THR A 147 -14.60 -10.42 4.33
CA THR A 147 -15.29 -11.63 3.84
C THR A 147 -16.67 -11.75 4.48
N GLU A 148 -17.72 -11.99 3.68
CA GLU A 148 -18.98 -12.47 4.21
C GLU A 148 -18.78 -13.86 4.81
N ARG A 149 -18.67 -13.98 6.14
CA ARG A 149 -19.07 -15.23 6.81
C ARG A 149 -20.60 -15.30 6.84
N SER A 150 -21.20 -15.58 5.69
CA SER A 150 -22.56 -16.09 5.62
C SER A 150 -22.59 -17.55 6.07
N MET A 151 -22.22 -17.84 7.33
CA MET A 151 -22.62 -19.10 7.96
C MET A 151 -24.05 -18.92 8.45
N GLY A 152 -24.98 -19.36 7.62
CA GLY A 152 -26.40 -19.36 7.91
C GLY A 152 -26.68 -19.94 9.29
N LYS A 153 -27.27 -19.12 10.16
CA LYS A 153 -28.06 -19.63 11.27
C LYS A 153 -29.25 -20.38 10.66
N LYS A 154 -29.06 -21.70 10.46
CA LYS A 154 -30.17 -22.64 10.29
C LYS A 154 -31.14 -22.42 11.44
N LYS A 155 -32.40 -22.17 11.08
CA LYS A 155 -33.56 -22.22 11.98
C LYS A 155 -33.49 -23.49 12.83
N SER A 156 -33.55 -23.35 14.15
CA SER A 156 -34.24 -24.34 14.98
C SER A 156 -35.59 -23.74 15.31
N ARG A 157 -36.64 -24.42 14.85
CA ARG A 157 -37.94 -24.42 15.53
C ARG A 157 -37.80 -25.11 16.87
#